data_AF-A0A820S468-F1
#
_entry.id   AF-A0A820S468-F1
#
_cell.length_a   1.000
_cell.length_b   1.000
_cell.length_c   1.000
_cell.angle_alpha   90.00
_cell.angle_beta   90.00
_cell.angle_gamma   90.00
#
_symmetry.space_group_name_H-M   'P 1'
#
loop_
_entity.id
_entity.type
_entity.pdbx_description
1 polymer ?
#
loop_
_entity_poly.entity_id
_entity_poly.type
_entity_poly.pdbx_seq_one_letter_code
_entity_poly.pdbx_strand_id
1 'polypeptide(L)'
;VGCILFELYLGFTLFQTHDNKEHLAMMERILGSIPYRMAKQSKKTKYFYHGRLDWDERSSAGRYVRENCKPLRRYMMSDEPDHQ
;
A
#
# COMPACT_ATOMS: atom_id res chain seq x y z
N VAL A 1 8.00 7.48 10.63
CA VAL A 1 8.65 6.46 11.48
C VAL A 1 8.18 5.04 11.15
N GLY A 2 6.88 4.80 10.92
CA GLY A 2 6.36 3.44 10.64
C GLY A 2 7.10 2.62 9.57
N CYS A 3 7.39 3.20 8.40
CA CYS A 3 8.14 2.48 7.35
C CYS A 3 9.56 2.10 7.79
N ILE A 4 10.23 2.96 8.56
CA ILE A 4 11.56 2.70 9.11
C ILE A 4 11.50 1.54 10.10
N LEU A 5 10.50 1.52 10.99
CA LEU A 5 10.32 0.42 11.95
C LEU A 5 10.06 -0.91 11.24
N PHE A 6 9.21 -0.90 10.20
CA PHE A 6 8.94 -2.08 9.39
C PHE A 6 10.22 -2.60 8.72
N GLU A 7 11.01 -1.71 8.14
CA GLU A 7 12.27 -2.05 7.46
C GLU A 7 13.31 -2.61 8.44
N LEU A 8 13.40 -2.05 9.64
CA LEU A 8 14.25 -2.59 10.71
C LEU A 8 13.77 -3.97 11.20
N TYR A 9 12.46 -4.21 11.22
CA TYR A 9 11.88 -5.47 11.68
C TYR A 9 12.07 -6.63 10.69
N LEU A 10 11.96 -6.35 9.38
CA LEU A 10 11.93 -7.40 8.34
C LEU A 10 13.11 -7.38 7.36
N GLY A 11 13.92 -6.32 7.36
CA GLY A 11 15.10 -6.19 6.49
C GLY A 11 14.79 -5.79 5.04
N PHE A 12 13.56 -5.36 4.72
CA PHE A 12 13.20 -4.84 3.40
C PHE A 12 12.22 -3.66 3.51
N THR A 13 12.15 -2.84 2.47
CA THR A 13 11.34 -1.62 2.46
C THR A 13 9.83 -1.93 2.36
N LEU A 14 9.01 -1.19 3.12
CA LEU A 14 7.55 -1.38 3.12
C LEU A 14 6.90 -1.05 1.76
N PHE A 15 7.41 -0.03 1.07
CA PHE A 15 6.92 0.42 -0.22
C PHE A 15 8.09 0.52 -1.20
N GLN A 16 8.31 -0.54 -1.98
CA GLN A 16 9.39 -0.63 -2.96
C GLN A 16 8.90 -0.20 -4.36
N THR A 17 8.77 1.11 -4.60
CA THR A 17 8.42 1.64 -5.93
C THR A 17 8.89 3.09 -6.09
N HIS A 18 9.02 3.52 -7.34
CA HIS A 18 9.28 4.91 -7.73
C HIS A 18 8.13 5.54 -8.53
N ASP A 19 7.05 4.80 -8.82
CA ASP A 19 5.86 5.34 -9.48
C ASP A 19 4.78 5.71 -8.46
N ASN A 20 4.21 6.92 -8.59
CA ASN A 20 3.24 7.43 -7.62
C ASN A 20 1.92 6.65 -7.63
N LYS A 21 1.46 6.16 -8.80
CA LYS A 21 0.18 5.47 -8.92
C LYS A 21 0.30 4.06 -8.35
N GLU A 22 1.43 3.39 -8.64
CA GLU A 22 1.80 2.12 -8.03
C GLU A 22 1.97 2.25 -6.52
N HIS A 23 2.62 3.31 -6.03
CA HIS A 23 2.78 3.54 -4.59
C HIS A 23 1.42 3.64 -3.89
N LEU A 24 0.46 4.38 -4.45
CA LEU A 24 -0.90 4.45 -3.91
C LEU A 24 -1.60 3.08 -3.92
N ALA A 25 -1.38 2.26 -4.95
CA ALA A 25 -1.92 0.90 -5.01
C ALA A 25 -1.30 -0.03 -3.96
N MET A 26 0.02 0.08 -3.71
CA MET A 26 0.67 -0.63 -2.60
C MET A 26 0.09 -0.21 -1.25
N MET A 27 -0.15 1.10 -1.04
CA MET A 27 -0.81 1.59 0.17
C MET A 27 -2.20 1.00 0.34
N GLU A 28 -3.03 1.01 -0.71
CA GLU A 28 -4.38 0.44 -0.63
C GLU A 28 -4.36 -1.06 -0.30
N ARG A 29 -3.39 -1.79 -0.84
CA ARG A 29 -3.24 -3.22 -0.60
C ARG A 29 -2.76 -3.55 0.82
N ILE A 30 -1.86 -2.74 1.38
CA ILE A 30 -1.23 -2.99 2.70
C ILE A 30 -2.09 -2.44 3.84
N LEU A 31 -2.63 -1.22 3.67
CA LEU A 31 -3.29 -0.44 4.73
C LEU A 31 -4.82 -0.38 4.58
N GLY A 32 -5.35 -0.78 3.43
CA GLY A 32 -6.77 -0.65 3.08
C GLY A 32 -7.08 0.60 2.25
N SER A 33 -8.33 0.74 1.83
CA SER A 33 -8.77 1.77 0.87
C SER A 33 -8.42 3.20 1.29
N ILE A 34 -8.00 4.03 0.34
CA ILE A 34 -7.73 5.45 0.59
C ILE A 34 -9.03 6.16 1.01
N PRO A 35 -9.04 6.96 2.09
CA PRO A 35 -10.23 7.67 2.52
C PRO A 35 -10.81 8.58 1.43
N TYR A 36 -12.12 8.48 1.17
CA TYR A 36 -12.81 9.21 0.10
C TYR A 36 -12.56 10.72 0.13
N ARG A 37 -12.53 11.33 1.33
CA ARG A 37 -12.27 12.77 1.48
C ARG A 37 -10.90 13.16 0.90
N MET A 38 -9.88 12.35 1.13
CA MET A 38 -8.52 12.59 0.61
C MET A 38 -8.47 12.40 -0.90
N ALA A 39 -9.05 11.31 -1.41
CA ALA A 39 -9.11 11.03 -2.84
C ALA A 39 -9.82 12.16 -3.61
N LYS A 40 -10.93 12.68 -3.06
CA LYS A 40 -11.70 13.79 -3.67
C LYS A 40 -10.99 15.14 -3.59
N GLN A 41 -10.28 15.43 -2.50
CA GLN A 41 -9.56 16.70 -2.32
C GLN A 41 -8.22 16.75 -3.05
N SER A 42 -7.72 15.61 -3.51
CA SER A 42 -6.45 15.53 -4.23
C SER A 42 -6.50 16.34 -5.53
N LYS A 43 -5.52 17.24 -5.71
CA LYS A 43 -5.29 17.95 -6.98
C LYS A 43 -4.80 17.00 -8.09
N LYS A 44 -4.43 15.75 -7.75
CA LYS A 44 -3.96 14.73 -8.70
C LYS A 44 -5.14 13.88 -9.19
N THR A 45 -6.09 14.53 -9.86
CA THR A 45 -7.33 13.90 -10.36
C THR A 45 -7.06 12.71 -11.28
N LYS A 46 -5.93 12.68 -12.00
CA LYS A 46 -5.56 11.55 -12.87
C LYS A 46 -5.31 10.21 -12.15
N TYR A 47 -5.16 10.20 -10.83
CA TYR A 47 -4.98 8.98 -10.06
C TYR A 47 -6.29 8.45 -9.48
N PHE A 48 -7.33 9.28 -9.42
CA PHE A 48 -8.57 8.95 -8.74
C PHE A 48 -9.77 9.11 -9.66
N TYR A 49 -10.60 8.09 -9.75
CA TYR A 49 -11.87 8.13 -10.46
C TYR A 49 -13.01 7.87 -9.47
N HIS A 50 -14.01 8.76 -9.44
CA HIS A 50 -15.12 8.72 -8.48
C HIS A 50 -14.71 8.57 -7.00
N GLY A 51 -13.56 9.15 -6.62
CA GLY A 51 -13.06 9.12 -5.25
C GLY A 51 -12.44 7.78 -4.83
N ARG A 52 -12.11 6.92 -5.80
CA ARG A 52 -11.31 5.70 -5.62
C ARG A 52 -10.07 5.75 -6.49
N LEU A 53 -9.03 5.01 -6.11
CA LEU A 53 -7.85 4.87 -6.94
C LEU A 53 -8.24 4.21 -8.27
N ASP A 54 -7.89 4.84 -9.38
CA ASP A 54 -8.11 4.29 -10.72
C ASP A 54 -7.00 3.31 -11.05
N TRP A 55 -7.02 2.08 -10.53
CA TRP A 55 -5.92 1.11 -10.68
C TRP A 55 -6.32 -0.12 -11.49
N ASP A 56 -5.48 -0.52 -12.45
CA ASP A 56 -5.67 -1.77 -13.19
C ASP A 56 -4.89 -2.91 -12.53
N GLU A 57 -5.61 -3.76 -11.79
CA GLU A 57 -5.06 -4.95 -11.14
C GLU A 57 -4.52 -6.02 -12.10
N ARG A 58 -4.90 -5.98 -13.39
CA ARG A 58 -4.49 -6.98 -14.38
C ARG A 58 -3.20 -6.60 -15.11
N SER A 59 -2.78 -5.34 -15.01
CA SER A 59 -1.52 -4.85 -15.54
C SER A 59 -0.31 -5.55 -14.90
N SER A 60 0.88 -5.41 -15.50
CA SER A 60 2.13 -5.92 -14.93
C SER A 60 2.41 -5.34 -13.53
N ALA A 61 2.21 -4.04 -13.36
CA ALA A 61 2.33 -3.36 -12.06
C ALA A 61 1.23 -3.83 -11.08
N GLY A 62 0.00 -4.02 -11.56
CA GLY A 62 -1.10 -4.57 -10.74
C GLY A 62 -0.78 -5.97 -10.20
N ARG A 63 -0.19 -6.82 -11.05
CA ARG A 63 0.30 -8.15 -10.64
C ARG A 63 1.44 -8.05 -9.63
N TYR A 64 2.43 -7.19 -9.88
CA TYR A 64 3.53 -6.95 -8.94
C TYR A 64 3.04 -6.53 -7.56
N VAL A 65 2.13 -5.55 -7.48
CA VAL A 65 1.52 -5.11 -6.21
C VAL A 65 0.79 -6.27 -5.53
N ARG A 66 0.01 -7.06 -6.27
CA ARG A 66 -0.77 -8.17 -5.69
C ARG A 66 0.11 -9.29 -5.12
N GLU A 67 1.23 -9.58 -5.77
CA GLU A 67 2.17 -10.65 -5.39
C GLU A 67 3.09 -10.23 -4.25
N ASN A 68 3.54 -8.97 -4.23
CA ASN A 68 4.54 -8.49 -3.26
C ASN A 68 3.93 -7.77 -2.05
N CYS A 69 2.68 -7.29 -2.16
CA CYS A 69 1.99 -6.60 -1.08
C CYS A 69 0.87 -7.44 -0.47
N LYS A 70 0.95 -7.63 0.85
CA LYS A 70 -0.10 -8.25 1.68
C LYS A 70 -0.58 -7.26 2.75
N PRO A 71 -1.78 -7.44 3.33
CA PRO A 71 -2.23 -6.61 4.43
C PRO A 71 -1.21 -6.57 5.57
N LEU A 72 -1.00 -5.41 6.19
CA LEU A 72 0.09 -5.16 7.15
C LEU A 72 0.19 -6.23 8.26
N ARG A 73 -0.96 -6.68 8.78
CA ARG A 73 -1.05 -7.72 9.82
C ARG A 73 -0.39 -9.05 9.43
N ARG A 74 -0.32 -9.38 8.14
CA ARG A 74 0.30 -10.62 7.65
C ARG A 74 1.83 -10.59 7.61
N TYR A 75 2.44 -9.48 8.03
CA TYR A 75 3.90 -9.37 8.18
C TYR A 75 4.39 -9.64 9.62
N MET A 76 3.49 -9.81 10.59
CA MET A 76 3.85 -10.24 11.94
C MET A 76 4.39 -11.67 11.92
N MET A 77 5.54 -11.92 12.55
CA MET A 77 6.19 -13.24 12.55
C MET A 77 5.69 -14.19 13.66
N SER A 78 4.96 -13.69 14.64
CA SER A 78 4.34 -14.48 15.70
C SER A 78 3.03 -13.85 16.18
N ASP A 79 2.12 -14.68 16.71
CA ASP A 79 0.88 -14.26 17.40
C ASP A 79 1.11 -14.03 18.90
N GLU A 80 2.37 -14.02 19.36
CA GLU A 80 2.72 -13.77 20.76
C GLU A 80 2.34 -12.33 21.15
N PRO A 81 1.93 -12.08 22.41
CA PRO A 81 1.41 -10.79 22.86
C PRO A 81 2.39 -9.61 22.68
N ASP A 82 3.70 -9.87 22.59
CA ASP A 82 4.72 -8.85 22.30
C ASP A 82 4.62 -8.28 20.87
N HIS A 83 3.87 -8.95 19.98
CA HIS A 83 3.72 -8.59 18.58
C HIS A 83 2.32 -8.03 18.23
N GLN A 84 1.37 -7.97 19.16
CA GLN A 84 -0.04 -7.59 18.90
C GLN A 84 -0.38 -6.14 19.26
#